data_AF-A0A920UDZ4-F1
#
_entry.id   AF-A0A920UDZ4-F1
#
_cell.length_a   1.000
_cell.length_b   1.000
_cell.length_c   1.000
_cell.angle_alpha   90.00
_cell.angle_beta   90.00
_cell.angle_gamma   90.00
#
_symmetry.space_group_name_H-M   'P 1'
#
loop_
_entity.id
_entity.type
_entity.pdbx_description
1 polymer ?
#
loop_
_entity_poly.entity_id
_entity_poly.type
_entity_poly.pdbx_seq_one_letter_code
_entity_poly.pdbx_strand_id
1 'polypeptide(L)'
;MNLPSSQKTVAIIPARYSSTRFPGKPLADIAGKPMIQHVWERAKQTPSIDQILVATDDERILDTVGNFGGEGVLTSTEHETGTDRIVEVAEGISCGWV
;
A
#
# COMPACT_ATOMS: atom_id res chain seq x y z
N MET A 1 13.03 -28.57 -18.74
CA MET A 1 12.03 -27.58 -19.20
C MET A 1 11.83 -26.61 -18.04
N ASN A 2 12.33 -25.38 -18.16
CA ASN A 2 11.99 -24.34 -17.18
C ASN A 2 10.58 -23.85 -17.49
N LEU A 3 9.65 -24.09 -16.56
CA LEU A 3 8.36 -23.40 -16.57
C LEU A 3 8.64 -21.89 -16.38
N PRO A 4 7.94 -20.98 -17.09
CA PRO A 4 8.02 -19.57 -16.77
C PRO A 4 7.65 -19.38 -15.29
N SER A 5 8.48 -18.63 -14.56
CA SER A 5 8.22 -18.19 -13.19
C SER A 5 6.77 -17.71 -13.07
N SER A 6 6.00 -18.23 -12.11
CA SER A 6 4.60 -17.82 -11.97
C SER A 6 4.52 -16.31 -11.85
N GLN A 7 3.66 -15.69 -12.66
CA GLN A 7 3.43 -14.24 -12.62
C GLN A 7 3.00 -13.85 -11.20
N LYS A 8 3.73 -12.94 -10.58
CA LYS A 8 3.42 -12.41 -9.24
C LYS A 8 2.53 -11.17 -9.39
N THR A 9 1.38 -11.18 -8.75
CA THR A 9 0.46 -10.03 -8.67
C THR A 9 0.69 -9.28 -7.36
N VAL A 10 1.06 -8.01 -7.46
CA VAL A 10 1.27 -7.14 -6.29
C VAL A 10 0.20 -6.06 -6.26
N ALA A 11 -0.47 -5.89 -5.13
CA ALA A 11 -1.39 -4.78 -4.90
C ALA A 11 -0.70 -3.67 -4.10
N ILE A 12 -0.71 -2.46 -4.62
CA ILE A 12 -0.12 -1.29 -3.98
C ILE A 12 -1.25 -0.34 -3.56
N ILE A 13 -1.32 -0.04 -2.25
CA ILE A 13 -2.33 0.83 -1.66
C ILE A 13 -1.68 2.18 -1.35
N PRO A 14 -1.92 3.24 -2.14
CA PRO A 14 -1.37 4.55 -1.85
C PRO A 14 -2.12 5.21 -0.67
N ALA A 15 -1.37 5.59 0.36
CA ALA A 15 -1.89 6.19 1.59
C ALA A 15 -1.05 7.41 1.99
N ARG A 16 -1.52 8.62 1.62
CA ARG A 16 -0.89 9.87 2.05
C ARG A 16 -1.52 10.42 3.33
N TYR A 17 -0.71 11.01 4.20
CA TYR A 17 -1.22 11.67 5.41
C TYR A 17 -1.93 13.00 5.10
N SER A 18 -1.33 13.80 4.22
CA SER A 18 -1.73 15.19 3.92
C SER A 18 -2.95 15.29 2.99
N SER A 19 -4.11 14.83 3.45
CA SER A 19 -5.39 15.08 2.79
C SER A 19 -5.99 16.41 3.27
N THR A 20 -6.30 17.31 2.34
CA THR A 20 -6.90 18.62 2.65
C THR A 20 -8.32 18.54 3.22
N ARG A 21 -9.13 17.60 2.73
CA ARG A 21 -10.53 17.44 3.15
C ARG A 21 -10.70 16.53 4.38
N PHE A 22 -9.73 15.64 4.63
CA PHE A 22 -9.74 14.77 5.80
C PHE A 22 -8.30 14.44 6.24
N PRO A 23 -7.64 15.34 6.98
CA PRO A 23 -6.28 15.13 7.46
C PRO A 23 -6.14 13.84 8.26
N GLY A 24 -5.08 13.07 8.02
CA GLY A 24 -4.84 11.81 8.73
C GLY A 24 -5.85 10.70 8.42
N LYS A 25 -6.63 10.82 7.33
CA LYS A 25 -7.64 9.83 6.91
C LYS A 25 -7.18 8.36 6.99
N PRO A 26 -5.96 7.96 6.58
CA PRO A 26 -5.51 6.57 6.71
C PRO A 26 -5.51 6.03 8.15
N LEU A 27 -5.30 6.91 9.13
CA LEU A 27 -5.26 6.59 10.56
C LEU A 27 -6.60 6.76 11.26
N ALA A 28 -7.63 7.26 10.57
CA ALA A 28 -8.94 7.47 11.16
C ALA A 28 -9.51 6.15 11.68
N ASP A 29 -9.96 6.13 12.94
CA ASP A 29 -10.63 4.97 13.51
C ASP A 29 -11.98 4.74 12.84
N ILE A 30 -12.19 3.51 12.37
CA ILE A 30 -13.46 3.03 11.84
C ILE A 30 -13.75 1.71 12.55
N ALA A 31 -14.67 1.76 13.52
CA ALA A 31 -15.08 0.60 14.30
C ALA A 31 -13.91 -0.14 14.98
N GLY A 32 -12.99 0.61 15.60
CA GLY A 32 -11.87 0.05 16.37
C GLY A 32 -10.66 -0.38 15.55
N LYS A 33 -10.61 -0.02 14.26
CA LYS A 33 -9.46 -0.26 13.38
C LYS A 33 -9.16 1.00 12.56
N PRO A 34 -7.88 1.32 12.29
CA PRO A 34 -7.53 2.41 11.39
C PRO A 34 -8.06 2.13 9.97
N MET A 35 -8.50 3.18 9.26
CA MET A 35 -9.08 3.08 7.93
C MET A 35 -8.22 2.24 6.97
N ILE A 36 -6.90 2.44 6.99
CA ILE A 36 -5.97 1.73 6.11
C ILE A 36 -5.97 0.21 6.34
N GLN A 37 -6.23 -0.24 7.57
CA GLN A 37 -6.34 -1.67 7.88
C GLN A 37 -7.54 -2.29 7.19
N HIS A 38 -8.69 -1.60 7.11
CA HIS A 38 -9.85 -2.11 6.40
C HIS A 38 -9.55 -2.34 4.92
N VAL A 39 -8.85 -1.41 4.27
CA VAL A 39 -8.45 -1.52 2.86
C VAL A 39 -7.48 -2.69 2.66
N TRP A 40 -6.48 -2.80 3.52
CA TRP A 40 -5.51 -3.90 3.49
C TRP A 40 -6.18 -5.27 3.70
N GLU A 41 -7.10 -5.39 4.66
CA GLU A 41 -7.84 -6.64 4.92
C GLU A 41 -8.71 -7.03 3.73
N ARG A 42 -9.29 -6.07 3.00
CA ARG A 42 -10.03 -6.37 1.75
C ARG A 42 -9.11 -6.88 0.65
N ALA A 43 -7.96 -6.24 0.43
CA ALA A 43 -6.97 -6.71 -0.54
C ALA A 43 -6.47 -8.13 -0.18
N LYS A 44 -6.24 -8.41 1.11
CA LYS A 44 -5.79 -9.71 1.60
C LYS A 44 -6.78 -10.85 1.36
N GLN A 45 -8.07 -10.53 1.18
CA GLN A 45 -9.10 -11.52 0.88
C GLN A 45 -9.14 -11.91 -0.60
N THR A 46 -8.38 -11.25 -1.48
CA THR A 46 -8.35 -11.55 -2.91
C THR A 46 -7.34 -12.67 -3.22
N PRO A 47 -7.78 -13.87 -3.66
CA PRO A 47 -6.88 -15.02 -3.82
C PRO A 47 -5.80 -14.86 -4.88
N SER A 48 -5.99 -13.94 -5.83
CA SER A 48 -5.05 -13.68 -6.93
C SER A 48 -3.98 -12.64 -6.60
N ILE A 49 -3.96 -12.09 -5.38
CA ILE A 49 -2.95 -11.12 -4.94
C ILE A 49 -1.90 -11.86 -4.11
N ASP A 50 -0.65 -11.86 -4.58
CA ASP A 50 0.46 -12.54 -3.91
C ASP A 50 1.14 -11.67 -2.84
N GLN A 51 1.09 -10.35 -3.00
CA GLN A 51 1.70 -9.39 -2.08
C GLN A 51 0.88 -8.10 -2.02
N ILE A 52 0.83 -7.47 -0.84
CA ILE A 52 0.15 -6.19 -0.63
C ILE A 52 1.13 -5.24 0.03
N LEU A 53 1.33 -4.08 -0.59
CA LEU A 53 2.20 -3.02 -0.11
C LEU A 53 1.39 -1.76 0.15
N VAL A 54 1.54 -1.13 1.31
CA VAL A 54 1.00 0.20 1.58
C VAL A 54 2.08 1.24 1.27
N ALA A 55 1.88 2.04 0.24
CA ALA A 55 2.80 3.09 -0.16
C ALA A 55 2.44 4.40 0.56
N THR A 56 3.31 4.92 1.42
CA THR A 56 3.00 6.08 2.27
C THR A 56 4.16 7.07 2.38
N ASP A 57 3.87 8.35 2.60
CA ASP A 57 4.84 9.40 2.88
C ASP A 57 5.07 9.66 4.38
N ASP A 58 4.41 8.88 5.25
CA ASP A 58 4.32 9.21 6.67
C ASP A 58 4.66 8.01 7.56
N GLU A 59 5.62 8.19 8.47
CA GLU A 59 6.07 7.16 9.40
C GLU A 59 4.95 6.65 10.30
N ARG A 60 3.97 7.49 10.68
CA ARG A 60 2.86 7.05 11.54
C ARG A 60 1.96 6.05 10.83
N ILE A 61 1.79 6.21 9.51
CA ILE A 61 1.05 5.26 8.67
C ILE A 61 1.87 3.98 8.54
N LEU A 62 3.17 4.08 8.28
CA LEU A 62 4.08 2.93 8.21
C LEU A 62 4.01 2.07 9.47
N ASP A 63 4.15 2.69 10.65
CA ASP A 63 4.10 2.03 11.95
C ASP A 63 2.75 1.36 12.19
N THR A 64 1.67 2.08 11.88
CA THR A 64 0.31 1.55 12.00
C THR A 64 0.11 0.31 11.13
N VAL A 65 0.64 0.32 9.90
CA VAL A 65 0.62 -0.84 8.99
C VAL A 65 1.39 -2.02 9.58
N GLY A 66 2.59 -1.78 10.11
CA GLY A 66 3.37 -2.80 10.79
C GLY A 66 2.65 -3.41 12.00
N ASN A 67 1.95 -2.59 12.79
CA ASN A 67 1.24 -3.02 14.00
C ASN A 67 0.10 -4.03 13.73
N PHE A 68 -0.55 -3.98 12.56
CA PHE A 68 -1.55 -4.98 12.17
C PHE A 68 -0.99 -6.09 11.26
N GLY A 69 0.33 -6.13 11.06
CA GLY A 69 1.03 -7.16 10.29
C GLY A 69 0.98 -6.95 8.78
N GLY A 70 0.75 -5.73 8.31
CA GLY A 70 0.90 -5.35 6.91
C GLY A 70 2.33 -4.96 6.56
N GLU A 71 2.61 -4.86 5.25
CA GLU A 71 3.88 -4.38 4.72
C GLU A 71 3.68 -2.96 4.17
N GLY A 72 4.47 -2.01 4.67
CA GLY A 72 4.44 -0.62 4.23
C GLY A 72 5.78 -0.19 3.64
N VAL A 73 5.73 0.74 2.69
CA VAL A 73 6.90 1.30 2.00
C VAL A 73 6.82 2.82 2.11
N LEU A 74 7.88 3.44 2.65
CA LEU A 74 8.03 4.88 2.62
C LEU A 74 8.33 5.34 1.19
N THR A 75 7.69 6.43 0.81
CA THR A 75 7.75 7.03 -0.53
C THR A 75 7.95 8.53 -0.38
N SER A 76 8.35 9.19 -1.46
CA SER A 76 8.58 10.63 -1.46
C SER A 76 7.35 11.43 -1.00
N THR A 77 7.62 12.53 -0.27
CA THR A 77 6.62 13.54 0.10
C THR A 77 6.20 14.42 -1.07
N GLU A 78 6.99 14.43 -2.15
CA GLU A 78 6.81 15.32 -3.30
C GLU A 78 5.80 14.81 -4.34
N HIS A 79 5.23 13.62 -4.13
CA HIS A 79 4.24 13.05 -5.05
C HIS A 79 2.91 13.81 -4.99
N GLU A 80 2.51 14.37 -6.12
CA GLU A 80 1.23 15.08 -6.25
C GLU A 80 0.04 14.11 -6.26
N THR A 81 0.22 12.94 -6.88
CA THR A 81 -0.85 11.95 -7.08
C THR A 81 -0.58 10.62 -6.40
N GLY A 82 -1.64 9.81 -6.25
CA GLY A 82 -1.49 8.43 -5.77
C GLY A 82 -0.76 7.52 -6.76
N THR A 83 -0.83 7.82 -8.06
CA THR A 83 -0.19 7.02 -9.11
C THR A 83 1.32 7.17 -9.09
N ASP A 84 1.84 8.39 -8.94
CA ASP A 84 3.30 8.64 -8.86
C ASP A 84 3.93 7.82 -7.72
N ARG A 85 3.20 7.75 -6.59
CA ARG A 85 3.58 6.94 -5.43
C ARG A 85 3.58 5.44 -5.71
N ILE A 86 2.61 4.96 -6.49
CA ILE A 86 2.57 3.54 -6.91
C ILE A 86 3.78 3.23 -7.80
N VAL A 87 4.12 4.14 -8.71
CA VAL A 87 5.27 3.98 -9.62
C VAL A 87 6.57 3.87 -8.83
N GLU A 88 6.83 4.76 -7.86
CA GLU A 88 8.05 4.69 -7.02
C GLU A 88 8.21 3.33 -6.34
N VAL A 89 7.14 2.80 -5.72
CA VAL A 89 7.22 1.50 -5.04
C VAL A 89 7.46 0.37 -6.03
N ALA A 90 6.79 0.41 -7.18
CA ALA A 90 6.88 -0.64 -8.17
C ALA A 90 8.20 -0.65 -8.94
N GLU A 91 8.89 0.48 -9.09
CA GLU A 91 10.29 0.51 -9.61
C GLU A 91 11.24 -0.32 -8.74
N GLY A 92 10.96 -0.45 -7.44
CA GLY A 92 11.69 -1.33 -6.53
C GLY A 92 11.35 -2.82 -6.65
N ILE A 93 10.40 -3.20 -7.51
CA ILE A 93 9.88 -4.56 -7.64
C ILE A 93 10.16 -5.10 -9.04
N SER A 94 10.67 -6.32 -9.13
CA SER A 94 10.81 -7.02 -10.42
C SER A 94 9.44 -7.55 -10.88
N CYS A 95 8.61 -6.72 -11.53
CA CYS A 95 7.33 -7.11 -12.11
C CYS A 95 7.14 -6.58 -13.54
N GLY A 96 6.41 -7.34 -14.36
CA GLY A 96 5.94 -6.87 -15.67
C GLY A 96 4.59 -6.17 -15.52
N TRP A 97 4.45 -5.00 -16.15
CA TRP A 97 3.24 -4.19 -16.10
C TRP A 97 2.23 -4.65 -17.16
N VAL A 98 0.95 -4.70 -16.81
CA VAL A 98 -0.18 -4.93 -17.74
C VAL A 98 -1.17 -3.80 -17.57
#